data_AF-A0A6M9PNS4-F1
#
_entry.id   AF-A0A6M9PNS4-F1
#
_cell.length_a   1.000
_cell.length_b   1.000
_cell.length_c   1.000
_cell.angle_alpha   90.00
_cell.angle_beta   90.00
_cell.angle_gamma   90.00
#
_symmetry.space_group_name_H-M   'P 1'
#
loop_
_entity.id
_entity.type
_entity.pdbx_description
1 polymer ?
#
loop_
_entity_poly.entity_id
_entity_poly.type
_entity_poly.pdbx_seq_one_letter_code
_entity_poly.pdbx_strand_id
1 'polypeptide(L)'
;MKPGYIYVLTHPSDQSLYKIGVTIRQPLVRMAQHNSDFTKAAGRIVKETGQDWQLKEFYPVEDPYWAEKAFWSQIPQSAIPFRGGVEVEIMSWEEVCVGLTAAKDAGIRPMSSAIPAYETAYNVSVKKRLVGRGITLLGYVKSIISGRNDFQCSNGHQWRTRPKLVMEGEGCPECGMGARTPEGMMEIANAGTICLLTHPDKPVYISIGVKRGYLNQISKDYPWGEWEIHRYRNVEELALAESLIWELLGKSLPHNREPIKIELADAEEAMRSLIYVLAEEIAFEDGRVNLLPMD
;
A
#
# COMPACT_ATOMS: atom_id res chain seq x y z
N MET A 1 -16.55 0.73 14.97
CA MET A 1 -16.87 -0.23 13.90
C MET A 1 -18.30 -0.71 14.09
N LYS A 2 -19.03 -1.02 13.01
CA LYS A 2 -20.38 -1.58 13.13
C LYS A 2 -20.28 -3.12 13.18
N PRO A 3 -20.89 -3.78 14.18
CA PRO A 3 -21.06 -5.23 14.17
C PRO A 3 -21.74 -5.70 12.89
N GLY A 4 -21.51 -6.96 12.54
CA GLY A 4 -22.08 -7.55 11.33
C GLY A 4 -22.11 -9.06 11.43
N TYR A 5 -21.94 -9.72 10.30
CA TYR A 5 -22.06 -11.16 10.17
C TYR A 5 -20.90 -11.72 9.35
N ILE A 6 -20.42 -12.90 9.75
CA ILE A 6 -19.76 -13.84 8.85
C ILE A 6 -20.79 -14.86 8.38
N TYR A 7 -20.74 -15.25 7.11
CA TYR A 7 -21.67 -16.21 6.52
C TYR A 7 -20.96 -17.18 5.58
N VAL A 8 -21.58 -18.34 5.42
CA VAL A 8 -21.18 -19.40 4.51
C VAL A 8 -22.29 -19.65 3.51
N LEU A 9 -21.97 -19.61 2.23
CA LEU A 9 -22.85 -20.06 1.17
C LEU A 9 -22.33 -21.37 0.57
N THR A 10 -23.24 -22.22 0.15
CA THR A 10 -22.99 -23.44 -0.64
C THR A 10 -23.56 -23.30 -2.04
N HIS A 11 -22.97 -24.03 -2.98
CA HIS A 11 -23.45 -24.03 -4.35
C HIS A 11 -23.90 -25.45 -4.77
N PRO A 12 -25.07 -25.64 -5.39
CA PRO A 12 -25.57 -26.99 -5.73
C PRO A 12 -24.70 -27.77 -6.72
N SER A 13 -23.84 -27.09 -7.48
CA SER A 13 -22.96 -27.74 -8.47
C SER A 13 -21.85 -28.58 -7.83
N ASP A 14 -21.47 -28.29 -6.59
CA ASP A 14 -20.36 -28.97 -5.90
C ASP A 14 -20.52 -28.83 -4.38
N GLN A 15 -20.63 -29.97 -3.68
CA GLN A 15 -20.85 -30.02 -2.24
C GLN A 15 -19.64 -29.54 -1.41
N SER A 16 -18.46 -29.46 -2.03
CA SER A 16 -17.23 -28.96 -1.43
C SER A 16 -16.96 -27.49 -1.76
N LEU A 17 -17.81 -26.87 -2.59
CA LEU A 17 -17.64 -25.48 -3.00
C LEU A 17 -18.35 -24.54 -2.03
N TYR A 18 -17.54 -23.79 -1.29
CA TYR A 18 -18.00 -22.84 -0.29
C TYR A 18 -17.65 -21.42 -0.66
N LYS A 19 -18.55 -20.51 -0.31
CA LYS A 19 -18.31 -19.08 -0.34
C LYS A 19 -18.37 -18.52 1.07
N ILE A 20 -17.22 -18.03 1.55
CA ILE A 20 -17.11 -17.39 2.85
C ILE A 20 -17.14 -15.88 2.62
N GLY A 21 -17.93 -15.17 3.41
CA GLY A 21 -17.95 -13.73 3.31
C GLY A 21 -18.46 -13.05 4.56
N VAL A 22 -18.28 -11.74 4.58
CA VAL A 22 -18.73 -10.89 5.68
C VAL A 22 -19.60 -9.74 5.20
N THR A 23 -20.46 -9.23 6.09
CA THR A 23 -21.42 -8.18 5.77
C THR A 23 -21.90 -7.45 7.02
N ILE A 24 -22.13 -6.14 6.91
CA ILE A 24 -22.85 -5.34 7.93
C ILE A 24 -24.37 -5.28 7.67
N ARG A 25 -24.82 -5.86 6.55
CA ARG A 25 -26.24 -6.04 6.18
C ARG A 25 -26.67 -7.48 6.46
N GLN A 26 -27.98 -7.75 6.42
CA GLN A 26 -28.51 -9.11 6.51
C GLN A 26 -27.87 -10.05 5.47
N PRO A 27 -27.38 -11.25 5.86
CA PRO A 27 -26.72 -12.19 4.95
C PRO A 27 -27.54 -12.56 3.72
N LEU A 28 -28.86 -12.69 3.85
CA LEU A 28 -29.76 -12.96 2.72
C LEU A 28 -29.72 -11.87 1.64
N VAL A 29 -29.60 -10.60 2.03
CA VAL A 29 -29.46 -9.48 1.08
C VAL A 29 -28.13 -9.58 0.33
N ARG A 30 -27.07 -9.97 1.03
CA ARG A 30 -25.74 -10.14 0.44
C ARG A 30 -25.69 -11.36 -0.49
N MET A 31 -26.36 -12.46 -0.14
CA MET A 31 -26.52 -13.64 -0.99
C MET A 31 -27.24 -13.30 -2.30
N ALA A 32 -28.37 -12.58 -2.25
CA ALA A 32 -29.11 -12.17 -3.43
C ALA A 32 -28.23 -11.31 -4.38
N GLN A 33 -27.36 -10.47 -3.82
CA GLN A 33 -26.40 -9.72 -4.61
C GLN A 33 -25.38 -10.63 -5.32
N HIS A 34 -24.87 -11.65 -4.63
CA HIS A 34 -23.94 -12.63 -5.24
C HIS A 34 -24.59 -13.42 -6.37
N ASN A 35 -25.90 -13.70 -6.29
CA ASN A 35 -26.65 -14.39 -7.33
C ASN A 35 -27.00 -13.50 -8.54
N SER A 36 -26.82 -12.18 -8.45
CA SER A 36 -27.20 -11.23 -9.52
C SER A 36 -26.04 -10.40 -10.09
N ASP A 37 -24.96 -10.21 -9.34
CA ASP A 37 -23.77 -9.48 -9.82
C ASP A 37 -22.78 -10.42 -10.54
N PHE A 38 -23.02 -10.62 -11.83
CA PHE A 38 -22.18 -11.48 -12.70
C PHE A 38 -20.77 -10.93 -12.97
N THR A 39 -20.43 -9.73 -12.47
CA THR A 39 -19.06 -9.19 -12.57
C THR A 39 -18.13 -9.81 -11.52
N LYS A 40 -18.69 -10.38 -10.45
CA LYS A 40 -17.95 -10.98 -9.33
C LYS A 40 -17.83 -12.49 -9.49
N ALA A 41 -16.87 -13.09 -8.78
CA ALA A 41 -16.58 -14.52 -8.88
C ALA A 41 -17.81 -15.39 -8.59
N ALA A 42 -18.57 -15.08 -7.52
CA ALA A 42 -19.78 -15.82 -7.16
C ALA A 42 -20.86 -15.75 -8.24
N GLY A 43 -21.10 -14.56 -8.82
CA GLY A 43 -22.08 -14.40 -9.89
C GLY A 43 -21.64 -15.05 -11.21
N ARG A 44 -20.34 -15.11 -11.51
CA ARG A 44 -19.85 -15.88 -12.67
C ARG A 44 -20.18 -17.36 -12.55
N ILE A 45 -20.06 -17.95 -11.35
CA ILE A 45 -20.45 -19.34 -11.10
C ILE A 45 -21.95 -19.55 -11.33
N VAL A 46 -22.80 -18.62 -10.88
CA VAL A 46 -24.25 -18.65 -11.17
C VAL A 46 -24.51 -18.60 -12.68
N LYS A 47 -23.81 -17.71 -13.40
CA LYS A 47 -23.95 -17.57 -14.85
C LYS A 47 -23.49 -18.84 -15.60
N GLU A 48 -22.46 -19.51 -15.12
CA GLU A 48 -21.89 -20.72 -15.73
C GLU A 48 -22.74 -21.97 -15.45
N THR A 49 -23.28 -22.10 -14.24
CA THR A 49 -24.00 -23.30 -13.80
C THR A 49 -25.52 -23.21 -13.92
N GLY A 50 -26.07 -21.99 -13.99
CA GLY A 50 -27.51 -21.73 -13.91
C GLY A 50 -28.13 -21.98 -12.54
N GLN A 51 -27.31 -22.14 -11.50
CA GLN A 51 -27.76 -22.44 -10.13
C GLN A 51 -27.38 -21.30 -9.18
N ASP A 52 -28.22 -21.08 -8.17
CA ASP A 52 -28.04 -20.01 -7.19
C ASP A 52 -27.24 -20.49 -5.97
N TRP A 53 -26.44 -19.59 -5.38
CA TRP A 53 -25.86 -19.82 -4.06
C TRP A 53 -26.95 -19.88 -3.00
N GLN A 54 -26.75 -20.75 -2.01
CA GLN A 54 -27.66 -20.97 -0.89
C GLN A 54 -26.95 -20.64 0.43
N LEU A 55 -27.63 -19.90 1.30
CA LEU A 55 -27.11 -19.59 2.64
C LEU A 55 -27.14 -20.85 3.49
N LYS A 56 -25.96 -21.30 3.92
CA LYS A 56 -25.80 -22.45 4.80
C LYS A 56 -25.89 -22.02 6.26
N GLU A 57 -24.98 -21.15 6.69
CA GLU A 57 -24.88 -20.67 8.07
C GLU A 57 -24.41 -19.21 8.11
N PHE A 58 -24.73 -18.52 9.20
CA PHE A 58 -24.18 -17.20 9.50
C PHE A 58 -24.15 -16.94 11.00
N TYR A 59 -23.22 -16.10 11.44
CA TYR A 59 -23.01 -15.78 12.85
C TYR A 59 -22.75 -14.28 13.03
N PRO A 60 -23.35 -13.65 14.05
CA PRO A 60 -23.03 -12.27 14.40
C PRO A 60 -21.61 -12.17 14.92
N VAL A 61 -20.90 -11.10 14.54
CA VAL A 61 -19.53 -10.82 14.95
C VAL A 61 -19.34 -9.32 15.20
N GLU A 62 -18.49 -8.98 16.17
CA GLU A 62 -18.25 -7.59 16.58
C GLU A 62 -17.44 -6.79 15.56
N ASP A 63 -16.45 -7.43 14.91
CA ASP A 63 -15.69 -6.89 13.78
C ASP A 63 -15.69 -7.92 12.62
N PRO A 64 -16.53 -7.70 11.58
CA PRO A 64 -16.62 -8.65 10.47
C PRO A 64 -15.30 -8.87 9.73
N TYR A 65 -14.47 -7.83 9.54
CA TYR A 65 -13.21 -7.98 8.82
C TYR A 65 -12.16 -8.73 9.66
N TRP A 66 -12.21 -8.56 10.98
CA TRP A 66 -11.34 -9.33 11.88
C TRP A 66 -11.76 -10.79 11.97
N ALA A 67 -13.07 -11.06 12.04
CA ALA A 67 -13.62 -12.40 11.99
C ALA A 67 -13.25 -13.13 10.68
N GLU A 68 -13.34 -12.45 9.53
CA GLU A 68 -12.90 -13.01 8.24
C GLU A 68 -11.41 -13.34 8.24
N LYS A 69 -10.57 -12.45 8.77
CA LYS A 69 -9.13 -12.68 8.87
C LYS A 69 -8.81 -13.88 9.79
N ALA A 70 -9.49 -13.98 10.92
CA ALA A 70 -9.35 -15.10 11.85
C ALA A 70 -9.77 -16.42 11.19
N PHE A 71 -10.89 -16.44 10.45
CA PHE A 71 -11.33 -17.58 9.66
C PHE A 71 -10.20 -18.08 8.76
N TRP A 72 -9.71 -17.21 7.87
CA TRP A 72 -8.74 -17.64 6.87
C TRP A 72 -7.39 -18.04 7.48
N SER A 73 -7.02 -17.49 8.63
CA SER A 73 -5.76 -17.86 9.32
C SER A 73 -5.68 -19.33 9.74
N GLN A 74 -6.82 -20.02 9.85
CA GLN A 74 -6.88 -21.44 10.23
C GLN A 74 -6.88 -22.38 9.03
N ILE A 75 -7.00 -21.82 7.82
CA ILE A 75 -7.16 -22.59 6.59
C ILE A 75 -5.79 -22.65 5.88
N PRO A 76 -5.22 -23.83 5.60
CA PRO A 76 -3.87 -23.99 5.01
C PRO A 76 -3.63 -23.16 3.75
N GLN A 77 -4.70 -22.95 2.98
CA GLN A 77 -4.74 -22.21 1.73
C GLN A 77 -4.46 -20.70 1.90
N SER A 78 -4.47 -20.18 3.14
CA SER A 78 -4.07 -18.80 3.48
C SER A 78 -2.57 -18.54 3.43
N ALA A 79 -1.74 -19.59 3.38
CA ALA A 79 -0.28 -19.51 3.28
C ALA A 79 0.22 -19.25 1.84
N ILE A 80 -0.66 -19.25 0.83
CA ILE A 80 -0.29 -19.09 -0.58
C ILE A 80 -0.15 -17.58 -0.91
N PRO A 81 1.03 -17.09 -1.33
CA PRO A 81 1.22 -15.69 -1.71
C PRO A 81 0.29 -15.25 -2.85
N PHE A 82 -0.12 -13.97 -2.85
CA PHE A 82 -0.91 -13.30 -3.90
C PHE A 82 -2.42 -13.64 -4.01
N ARG A 83 -3.01 -14.40 -3.09
CA ARG A 83 -4.46 -14.73 -3.05
C ARG A 83 -5.38 -13.62 -2.50
N GLY A 84 -5.14 -12.36 -2.83
CA GLY A 84 -6.00 -11.26 -2.37
C GLY A 84 -7.45 -11.43 -2.84
N GLY A 85 -8.41 -11.57 -1.91
CA GLY A 85 -9.85 -11.56 -2.22
C GLY A 85 -10.45 -12.90 -2.67
N VAL A 86 -9.90 -14.03 -2.22
CA VAL A 86 -10.57 -15.34 -2.40
C VAL A 86 -11.81 -15.39 -1.51
N GLU A 87 -12.99 -15.26 -2.12
CA GLU A 87 -14.28 -15.39 -1.43
C GLU A 87 -14.96 -16.75 -1.70
N VAL A 88 -14.38 -17.60 -2.56
CA VAL A 88 -14.94 -18.89 -3.00
C VAL A 88 -13.80 -19.91 -3.04
N GLU A 89 -13.98 -21.07 -2.42
CA GLU A 89 -12.94 -22.10 -2.33
C GLU A 89 -13.53 -23.50 -2.20
N ILE A 90 -12.78 -24.49 -2.69
CA ILE A 90 -13.05 -25.91 -2.43
C ILE A 90 -12.45 -26.30 -1.08
N MET A 91 -13.30 -26.67 -0.13
CA MET A 91 -12.91 -27.03 1.24
C MET A 91 -13.79 -28.17 1.75
N SER A 92 -13.28 -28.94 2.71
CA SER A 92 -14.11 -29.80 3.54
C SER A 92 -14.96 -28.96 4.51
N TRP A 93 -16.10 -29.50 4.93
CA TRP A 93 -16.92 -28.84 5.95
C TRP A 93 -16.20 -28.74 7.31
N GLU A 94 -15.28 -29.66 7.59
CA GLU A 94 -14.45 -29.64 8.80
C GLU A 94 -13.52 -28.42 8.81
N GLU A 95 -12.84 -28.13 7.71
CA GLU A 95 -12.04 -26.91 7.54
C GLU A 95 -12.89 -25.66 7.74
N VAL A 96 -14.08 -25.61 7.13
CA VAL A 96 -15.00 -24.47 7.31
C VAL A 96 -15.41 -24.31 8.77
N CYS A 97 -15.70 -25.41 9.48
CA CYS A 97 -16.05 -25.37 10.91
C CYS A 97 -14.90 -24.82 11.78
N VAL A 98 -13.65 -25.21 11.48
CA VAL A 98 -12.46 -24.70 12.19
C VAL A 98 -12.33 -23.19 11.97
N GLY A 99 -12.44 -22.73 10.73
CA GLY A 99 -12.41 -21.30 10.41
C GLY A 99 -13.55 -20.53 11.08
N LEU A 100 -14.78 -21.06 11.06
CA LEU A 100 -15.94 -20.43 11.72
C LEU A 100 -15.77 -20.32 13.22
N THR A 101 -15.16 -21.32 13.85
CA THR A 101 -14.85 -21.29 15.28
C THR A 101 -13.90 -20.13 15.59
N ALA A 102 -12.79 -20.02 14.87
CA ALA A 102 -11.87 -18.89 15.02
C ALA A 102 -12.52 -17.53 14.74
N ALA A 103 -13.42 -17.45 13.76
CA ALA A 103 -14.13 -16.22 13.43
C ALA A 103 -15.06 -15.74 14.54
N LYS A 104 -15.78 -16.67 15.19
CA LYS A 104 -16.67 -16.37 16.33
C LYS A 104 -15.87 -15.93 17.56
N ASP A 105 -14.72 -16.54 17.78
CA ASP A 105 -13.86 -16.26 18.94
C ASP A 105 -12.95 -15.03 18.74
N ALA A 106 -12.94 -14.44 17.53
CA ALA A 106 -12.03 -13.36 17.16
C ALA A 106 -12.26 -12.05 17.93
N GLY A 107 -13.48 -11.82 18.43
CA GLY A 107 -13.88 -10.60 19.13
C GLY A 107 -13.63 -9.32 18.32
N ILE A 108 -13.25 -8.25 19.02
CA ILE A 108 -12.83 -6.99 18.40
C ILE A 108 -11.34 -7.08 18.06
N ARG A 109 -10.96 -6.56 16.89
CA ARG A 109 -9.54 -6.42 16.51
C ARG A 109 -8.74 -5.72 17.62
N PRO A 110 -7.65 -6.30 18.12
CA PRO A 110 -6.79 -5.63 19.09
C PRO A 110 -6.21 -4.35 18.47
N MET A 111 -6.23 -3.24 19.21
CA MET A 111 -5.40 -2.08 18.87
C MET A 111 -3.95 -2.56 18.85
N SER A 112 -3.30 -2.50 17.69
CA SER A 112 -2.05 -3.24 17.47
C SER A 112 -0.95 -2.80 18.44
N SER A 113 -0.56 -3.66 19.36
CA SER A 113 0.68 -3.59 20.13
C SER A 113 1.70 -4.56 19.53
N ALA A 114 2.50 -4.07 18.59
CA ALA A 114 3.90 -4.49 18.33
C ALA A 114 4.41 -3.72 17.11
N ILE A 115 5.05 -2.58 17.37
CA ILE A 115 5.89 -1.87 16.40
C ILE A 115 7.14 -2.74 16.23
N PRO A 116 7.56 -3.13 15.01
CA PRO A 116 8.90 -3.70 14.81
C PRO A 116 9.94 -2.75 15.42
N ALA A 117 11.02 -3.26 16.01
CA ALA A 117 12.03 -2.44 16.69
C ALA A 117 12.67 -1.35 15.81
N TYR A 118 12.42 -1.37 14.50
CA TYR A 118 12.72 -0.30 13.55
C TYR A 118 11.47 0.07 12.74
N GLU A 119 11.27 1.36 12.49
CA GLU A 119 10.22 1.84 11.61
C GLU A 119 10.65 1.64 10.15
N THR A 120 9.74 1.19 9.29
CA THR A 120 10.09 1.01 7.87
C THR A 120 9.94 2.30 7.09
N ALA A 121 10.70 2.46 6.01
CA ALA A 121 10.64 3.64 5.15
C ALA A 121 9.21 3.97 4.68
N TYR A 122 8.36 2.97 4.45
CA TYR A 122 6.95 3.20 4.12
C TYR A 122 6.15 3.76 5.29
N ASN A 123 6.39 3.31 6.52
CA ASN A 123 5.78 3.90 7.70
C ASN A 123 6.26 5.34 7.92
N VAL A 124 7.57 5.57 7.87
CA VAL A 124 8.19 6.90 8.00
C VAL A 124 7.61 7.86 6.96
N SER A 125 7.63 7.47 5.68
CA SER A 125 7.10 8.25 4.56
C SER A 125 5.60 8.59 4.75
N VAL A 126 4.78 7.61 5.14
CA VAL A 126 3.37 7.84 5.42
C VAL A 126 3.22 8.82 6.57
N LYS A 127 3.85 8.56 7.73
CA LYS A 127 3.73 9.41 8.93
C LYS A 127 4.18 10.85 8.66
N LYS A 128 5.29 11.04 7.93
CA LYS A 128 5.77 12.37 7.51
C LYS A 128 4.68 13.16 6.78
N ARG A 129 3.96 12.51 5.86
CA ARG A 129 2.84 13.11 5.12
C ARG A 129 1.56 13.30 5.95
N LEU A 130 1.47 12.72 7.14
CA LEU A 130 0.35 12.92 8.07
C LEU A 130 0.57 14.05 9.07
N VAL A 131 1.81 14.54 9.22
CA VAL A 131 2.16 15.61 10.17
C VAL A 131 1.25 16.83 9.98
N GLY A 132 0.64 17.27 11.08
CA GLY A 132 -0.24 18.43 11.11
C GLY A 132 -1.59 18.23 10.42
N ARG A 133 -1.98 17.00 10.05
CA ARG A 133 -3.29 16.70 9.43
C ARG A 133 -4.32 16.13 10.40
N GLY A 134 -3.93 15.85 11.65
CA GLY A 134 -4.81 15.21 12.62
C GLY A 134 -5.22 13.80 12.21
N ILE A 135 -4.35 13.08 11.50
CA ILE A 135 -4.54 11.69 11.08
C ILE A 135 -3.38 10.85 11.63
N THR A 136 -3.71 9.68 12.16
CA THR A 136 -2.76 8.70 12.70
C THR A 136 -2.85 7.42 11.88
N LEU A 137 -1.70 6.88 11.46
CA LEU A 137 -1.59 5.56 10.86
C LEU A 137 -1.67 4.49 11.97
N LEU A 138 -2.62 3.56 11.86
CA LEU A 138 -2.83 2.46 12.80
C LEU A 138 -2.23 1.17 12.23
N GLY A 139 -0.92 0.99 12.44
CA GLY A 139 -0.20 -0.24 12.13
C GLY A 139 0.87 -0.11 11.05
N TYR A 140 1.21 -1.24 10.44
CA TYR A 140 2.36 -1.38 9.55
C TYR A 140 1.99 -1.34 8.05
N VAL A 141 2.71 -0.54 7.27
CA VAL A 141 2.53 -0.38 5.83
C VAL A 141 3.39 -1.40 5.09
N LYS A 142 2.74 -2.45 4.59
CA LYS A 142 3.40 -3.45 3.72
C LYS A 142 3.63 -2.94 2.30
N SER A 143 2.73 -2.09 1.79
CA SER A 143 2.79 -1.54 0.44
C SER A 143 1.99 -0.24 0.38
N ILE A 144 2.62 0.83 -0.11
CA ILE A 144 1.95 2.13 -0.31
C ILE A 144 0.95 2.04 -1.46
N ILE A 145 1.32 1.36 -2.54
CA ILE A 145 0.56 1.36 -3.79
C ILE A 145 -0.62 0.41 -3.70
N SER A 146 -0.40 -0.85 -3.34
CA SER A 146 -1.41 -1.93 -3.38
C SER A 146 -1.93 -2.33 -2.00
N GLY A 147 -1.24 -1.95 -0.92
CA GLY A 147 -1.65 -2.26 0.44
C GLY A 147 -2.86 -1.46 0.90
N ARG A 148 -3.48 -1.93 1.99
CA ARG A 148 -4.50 -1.18 2.74
C ARG A 148 -4.08 -1.10 4.21
N ASN A 149 -4.24 0.08 4.78
CA ASN A 149 -3.91 0.38 6.17
C ASN A 149 -5.10 1.03 6.85
N ASP A 150 -5.15 0.86 8.17
CA ASP A 150 -6.14 1.49 9.02
C ASP A 150 -5.59 2.87 9.45
N PHE A 151 -6.45 3.89 9.44
CA PHE A 151 -6.15 5.26 9.84
C PHE A 151 -7.20 5.73 10.83
N GLN A 152 -6.82 6.68 11.69
CA GLN A 152 -7.73 7.35 12.61
C GLN A 152 -7.56 8.86 12.54
N CYS A 153 -8.65 9.62 12.54
CA CYS A 153 -8.58 11.07 12.66
C CYS A 153 -8.70 11.51 14.12
N SER A 154 -8.32 12.75 14.41
CA SER A 154 -8.44 13.35 15.75
C SER A 154 -9.86 13.35 16.32
N ASN A 155 -10.89 13.27 15.48
CA ASN A 155 -12.29 13.16 15.91
C ASN A 155 -12.69 11.71 16.25
N GLY A 156 -11.77 10.75 16.19
CA GLY A 156 -11.98 9.35 16.59
C GLY A 156 -12.42 8.42 15.47
N HIS A 157 -12.87 8.91 14.31
CA HIS A 157 -13.28 8.07 13.18
C HIS A 157 -12.10 7.26 12.64
N GLN A 158 -12.34 5.98 12.37
CA GLN A 158 -11.36 5.05 11.83
C GLN A 158 -11.81 4.54 10.46
N TRP A 159 -10.89 4.49 9.51
CA TRP A 159 -11.17 3.99 8.16
C TRP A 159 -9.99 3.21 7.59
N ARG A 160 -10.28 2.33 6.64
CA ARG A 160 -9.29 1.48 5.96
C ARG A 160 -9.20 1.84 4.48
N THR A 161 -8.04 2.32 4.04
CA THR A 161 -7.82 2.69 2.63
C THR A 161 -6.38 2.43 2.19
N ARG A 162 -6.05 2.73 0.93
CA ARG A 162 -4.68 2.65 0.40
C ARG A 162 -3.85 3.78 0.99
N PRO A 163 -2.65 3.52 1.55
CA PRO A 163 -1.80 4.59 2.08
C PRO A 163 -1.52 5.69 1.06
N LYS A 164 -1.30 5.31 -0.21
CA LYS A 164 -1.10 6.26 -1.32
C LYS A 164 -2.16 7.37 -1.35
N LEU A 165 -3.44 7.03 -1.18
CA LEU A 165 -4.53 8.01 -1.29
C LEU A 165 -4.49 9.01 -0.13
N VAL A 166 -4.23 8.53 1.09
CA VAL A 166 -4.06 9.41 2.26
C VAL A 166 -2.82 10.28 2.08
N MET A 167 -1.71 9.73 1.57
CA MET A 167 -0.48 10.46 1.23
C MET A 167 -0.66 11.50 0.13
N GLU A 168 -1.65 11.33 -0.75
CA GLU A 168 -2.01 12.27 -1.82
C GLU A 168 -3.02 13.34 -1.36
N GLY A 169 -3.50 13.25 -0.12
CA GLY A 169 -4.28 14.31 0.52
C GLY A 169 -5.67 13.90 0.96
N GLU A 170 -6.10 12.66 0.71
CA GLU A 170 -7.40 12.19 1.23
C GLU A 170 -7.43 12.26 2.76
N GLY A 171 -8.51 12.86 3.28
CA GLY A 171 -8.77 12.97 4.71
C GLY A 171 -9.73 11.89 5.22
N CYS A 172 -10.24 12.11 6.43
CA CYS A 172 -11.28 11.27 6.99
C CYS A 172 -12.56 11.32 6.11
N PRO A 173 -13.12 10.18 5.69
CA PRO A 173 -14.32 10.16 4.86
C PRO A 173 -15.59 10.60 5.61
N GLU A 174 -15.58 10.59 6.95
CA GLU A 174 -16.75 10.93 7.77
C GLU A 174 -16.81 12.43 8.10
N CYS A 175 -15.68 13.05 8.48
CA CYS A 175 -15.66 14.46 8.89
C CYS A 175 -14.77 15.37 8.03
N GLY A 176 -14.12 14.84 6.99
CA GLY A 176 -13.21 15.60 6.13
C GLY A 176 -11.88 16.00 6.78
N MET A 177 -11.64 15.63 8.05
CA MET A 177 -10.44 16.00 8.77
C MET A 177 -9.17 15.54 8.05
N GLY A 178 -8.20 16.43 7.92
CA GLY A 178 -6.90 16.15 7.34
C GLY A 178 -6.90 16.05 5.82
N ALA A 179 -8.00 16.42 5.15
CA ALA A 179 -8.00 16.58 3.69
C ALA A 179 -7.09 17.75 3.28
N ARG A 180 -6.29 17.55 2.22
CA ARG A 180 -5.46 18.58 1.60
C ARG A 180 -5.51 18.44 0.07
N THR A 181 -5.26 19.53 -0.63
CA THR A 181 -5.15 19.47 -2.09
C THR A 181 -3.84 18.78 -2.50
N PRO A 182 -3.78 18.20 -3.71
CA PRO A 182 -2.53 17.62 -4.23
C PRO A 182 -1.35 18.60 -4.18
N GLU A 183 -1.59 19.88 -4.46
CA GLU A 183 -0.57 20.94 -4.41
C GLU A 183 -0.05 21.14 -2.98
N GLY A 184 -0.95 21.23 -2.00
CA GLY A 184 -0.58 21.34 -0.59
C GLY A 184 0.18 20.10 -0.09
N MET A 185 -0.15 18.91 -0.58
CA MET A 185 0.59 17.69 -0.27
C MET A 185 2.00 17.67 -0.88
N MET A 186 2.17 18.31 -2.04
CA MET A 186 3.43 18.37 -2.75
C MET A 186 4.44 19.29 -2.03
N GLU A 187 3.98 20.42 -1.48
CA GLU A 187 4.79 21.31 -0.66
C GLU A 187 5.31 20.61 0.61
N ILE A 188 4.49 19.78 1.24
CA ILE A 188 4.85 19.03 2.46
C ILE A 188 5.83 17.89 2.16
N ALA A 189 5.68 17.25 1.01
CA ALA A 189 6.47 16.07 0.67
C ALA A 189 7.96 16.38 0.45
N ASN A 190 8.36 17.65 0.29
CA ASN A 190 9.69 18.06 -0.18
C ASN A 190 10.14 17.23 -1.42
N ALA A 191 9.17 16.84 -2.24
CA ALA A 191 9.38 15.87 -3.30
C ALA A 191 10.27 16.47 -4.38
N GLY A 192 11.21 15.67 -4.87
CA GLY A 192 12.05 16.02 -6.01
C GLY A 192 12.17 14.88 -6.99
N THR A 193 12.77 15.18 -8.13
CA THR A 193 13.05 14.24 -9.19
C THR A 193 14.55 14.19 -9.42
N ILE A 194 15.09 12.97 -9.47
CA ILE A 194 16.44 12.68 -9.96
C ILE A 194 16.31 12.09 -11.36
N CYS A 195 17.05 12.66 -12.30
CA CYS A 195 17.07 12.29 -13.70
C CYS A 195 18.47 11.82 -14.09
N LEU A 196 18.56 10.67 -14.73
CA LEU A 196 19.68 10.28 -15.55
C LEU A 196 19.47 10.87 -16.95
N LEU A 197 20.43 11.68 -17.37
CA LEU A 197 20.40 12.41 -18.62
C LEU A 197 21.46 11.88 -19.57
N THR A 198 21.08 11.71 -20.84
CA THR A 198 21.96 11.31 -21.93
C THR A 198 22.04 12.41 -22.99
N HIS A 199 23.04 12.35 -23.84
CA HIS A 199 23.21 13.30 -24.93
C HIS A 199 23.53 12.54 -26.22
N PRO A 200 22.81 12.77 -27.33
CA PRO A 200 22.96 12.00 -28.56
C PRO A 200 24.39 12.10 -29.12
N ASP A 201 24.98 13.29 -29.11
CA ASP A 201 26.34 13.50 -29.62
C ASP A 201 27.47 13.20 -28.61
N LYS A 202 27.14 12.80 -27.37
CA LYS A 202 28.13 12.52 -26.30
C LYS A 202 27.82 11.19 -25.60
N PRO A 203 27.83 10.04 -26.31
CA PRO A 203 27.31 8.77 -25.80
C PRO A 203 28.10 8.17 -24.63
N VAL A 204 29.32 8.63 -24.40
CA VAL A 204 30.18 8.19 -23.27
C VAL A 204 30.01 9.05 -22.01
N TYR A 205 29.19 10.11 -22.09
CA TYR A 205 28.93 11.01 -20.98
C TYR A 205 27.47 10.92 -20.56
N ILE A 206 27.25 10.94 -19.25
CA ILE A 206 25.93 11.09 -18.65
C ILE A 206 25.93 12.31 -17.73
N SER A 207 24.74 12.84 -17.46
CA SER A 207 24.55 13.87 -16.44
C SER A 207 23.46 13.43 -15.46
N ILE A 208 23.59 13.85 -14.20
CA ILE A 208 22.59 13.61 -13.16
C ILE A 208 21.89 14.94 -12.86
N GLY A 209 20.64 15.03 -13.29
CA GLY A 209 19.78 16.18 -13.04
C GLY A 209 19.00 15.99 -11.74
N VAL A 210 19.06 16.98 -10.84
CA VAL A 210 18.32 16.95 -9.58
C VAL A 210 17.48 18.22 -9.47
N LYS A 211 16.16 18.07 -9.32
CA LYS A 211 15.23 19.20 -9.19
C LYS A 211 14.13 18.91 -8.19
N ARG A 212 13.67 19.95 -7.51
CA ARG A 212 12.44 19.89 -6.72
C ARG A 212 11.23 19.83 -7.64
N GLY A 213 10.19 19.12 -7.19
CA GLY A 213 8.96 18.90 -7.94
C GLY A 213 8.94 17.58 -8.71
N TYR A 214 7.78 17.31 -9.31
CA TYR A 214 7.55 16.14 -10.15
C TYR A 214 7.96 16.43 -11.58
N LEU A 215 8.30 15.37 -12.33
CA LEU A 215 8.81 15.49 -13.69
C LEU A 215 7.90 16.32 -14.62
N ASN A 216 6.58 16.24 -14.48
CA ASN A 216 5.62 16.99 -15.29
C ASN A 216 5.66 18.52 -15.08
N GLN A 217 6.15 18.98 -13.94
CA GLN A 217 6.40 20.41 -13.67
C GLN A 217 7.79 20.78 -14.17
N ILE A 218 8.80 19.96 -13.83
CA ILE A 218 10.19 20.19 -14.25
C ILE A 218 10.31 20.28 -15.77
N SER A 219 9.61 19.42 -16.52
CA SER A 219 9.65 19.43 -17.99
C SER A 219 9.06 20.71 -18.61
N LYS A 220 8.25 21.47 -17.87
CA LYS A 220 7.70 22.76 -18.31
C LYS A 220 8.59 23.92 -17.88
N ASP A 221 9.12 23.86 -16.66
CA ASP A 221 9.75 24.99 -16.00
C ASP A 221 11.28 24.99 -16.16
N TYR A 222 11.88 23.87 -16.59
CA TYR A 222 13.32 23.72 -16.67
C TYR A 222 13.78 22.86 -17.87
N PRO A 223 14.27 23.50 -18.95
CA PRO A 223 14.89 22.76 -20.05
C PRO A 223 16.28 22.27 -19.63
N TRP A 224 16.57 20.98 -19.87
CA TRP A 224 17.88 20.36 -19.64
C TRP A 224 18.92 20.69 -20.74
N GLY A 225 18.69 21.77 -21.49
CA GLY A 225 19.48 22.12 -22.67
C GLY A 225 19.39 21.02 -23.73
N GLU A 226 20.55 20.58 -24.22
CA GLU A 226 20.70 19.53 -25.23
C GLU A 226 20.69 18.10 -24.63
N TRP A 227 20.50 17.98 -23.30
CA TRP A 227 20.44 16.70 -22.62
C TRP A 227 19.02 16.16 -22.54
N GLU A 228 18.87 14.87 -22.79
CA GLU A 228 17.60 14.17 -22.81
C GLU A 228 17.41 13.33 -21.55
N ILE A 229 16.18 13.28 -21.03
CA ILE A 229 15.87 12.43 -19.89
C ILE A 229 15.81 10.98 -20.35
N HIS A 230 16.82 10.21 -19.96
CA HIS A 230 16.88 8.77 -20.22
C HIS A 230 16.07 7.97 -19.18
N ARG A 231 16.20 8.34 -17.89
CA ARG A 231 15.48 7.70 -16.78
C ARG A 231 15.28 8.70 -15.65
N TYR A 232 14.22 8.54 -14.87
CA TYR A 232 13.99 9.37 -13.69
C TYR A 232 13.39 8.61 -12.51
N ARG A 233 13.48 9.23 -11.32
CA ARG A 233 12.89 8.77 -10.06
C ARG A 233 12.34 9.97 -9.30
N ASN A 234 11.11 9.84 -8.81
CA ASN A 234 10.57 10.75 -7.81
C ASN A 234 11.04 10.28 -6.42
N VAL A 235 11.52 11.20 -5.61
CA VAL A 235 12.09 10.94 -4.28
C VAL A 235 11.53 11.96 -3.28
N GLU A 236 11.34 11.54 -2.03
CA GLU A 236 10.83 12.41 -0.95
C GLU A 236 11.97 13.09 -0.16
N GLU A 237 13.18 12.51 -0.18
CA GLU A 237 14.40 13.07 0.42
C GLU A 237 15.41 13.41 -0.66
N LEU A 238 15.21 14.54 -1.35
CA LEU A 238 15.99 14.89 -2.54
C LEU A 238 17.49 15.03 -2.27
N ALA A 239 17.87 15.61 -1.13
CA ALA A 239 19.27 15.82 -0.77
C ALA A 239 19.97 14.49 -0.46
N LEU A 240 19.31 13.61 0.31
CA LEU A 240 19.83 12.27 0.61
C LEU A 240 19.94 11.44 -0.67
N ALA A 241 18.90 11.45 -1.50
CA ALA A 241 18.90 10.72 -2.76
C ALA A 241 19.97 11.22 -3.73
N GLU A 242 20.27 12.53 -3.73
CA GLU A 242 21.40 13.08 -4.47
C GLU A 242 22.74 12.57 -3.94
N SER A 243 22.95 12.53 -2.62
CA SER A 243 24.17 11.97 -2.04
C SER A 243 24.35 10.49 -2.43
N LEU A 244 23.29 9.68 -2.27
CA LEU A 244 23.33 8.24 -2.51
C LEU A 244 23.53 7.89 -3.99
N ILE A 245 22.97 8.65 -4.93
CA ILE A 245 23.20 8.36 -6.35
C ILE A 245 24.66 8.57 -6.74
N TRP A 246 25.36 9.55 -6.17
CA TRP A 246 26.78 9.76 -6.41
C TRP A 246 27.64 8.66 -5.80
N GLU A 247 27.29 8.19 -4.60
CA GLU A 247 27.93 7.02 -3.98
C GLU A 247 27.76 5.75 -4.83
N LEU A 248 26.54 5.46 -5.30
CA LEU A 248 26.24 4.31 -6.15
C LEU A 248 26.98 4.35 -7.50
N LEU A 249 27.23 5.54 -8.03
CA LEU A 249 28.05 5.73 -9.24
C LEU A 249 29.55 5.55 -8.97
N GLY A 250 29.98 5.48 -7.70
CA GLY A 250 31.39 5.47 -7.31
C GLY A 250 32.11 6.77 -7.67
N LYS A 251 31.39 7.89 -7.70
CA LYS A 251 31.89 9.22 -8.11
C LYS A 251 31.56 10.27 -7.06
N SER A 252 32.42 11.25 -6.90
CA SER A 252 32.07 12.45 -6.13
C SER A 252 31.20 13.38 -6.98
N LEU A 253 30.24 14.04 -6.34
CA LEU A 253 29.46 15.12 -6.97
C LEU A 253 30.42 16.18 -7.57
N PRO A 254 30.41 16.41 -8.89
CA PRO A 254 31.25 17.43 -9.51
C PRO A 254 30.84 18.82 -9.02
N HIS A 255 31.82 19.64 -8.64
CA HIS A 255 31.59 21.01 -8.13
C HIS A 255 30.77 21.85 -9.13
N ASN A 256 31.04 21.70 -10.42
CA ASN A 256 30.37 22.44 -11.50
C ASN A 256 29.16 21.69 -12.09
N ARG A 257 28.73 20.57 -11.48
CA ARG A 257 27.65 19.71 -12.02
C ARG A 257 27.91 19.22 -13.45
N GLU A 258 29.18 19.12 -13.84
CA GLU A 258 29.58 18.71 -15.18
C GLU A 258 29.22 17.24 -15.46
N PRO A 259 28.94 16.88 -16.73
CA PRO A 259 28.71 15.51 -17.13
C PRO A 259 29.91 14.62 -16.81
N ILE A 260 29.64 13.38 -16.44
CA ILE A 260 30.66 12.40 -16.07
C ILE A 260 30.78 11.32 -17.13
N LYS A 261 32.00 10.77 -17.25
CA LYS A 261 32.26 9.61 -18.09
C LYS A 261 31.99 8.33 -17.30
N ILE A 262 31.00 7.56 -17.74
CA ILE A 262 30.61 6.26 -17.18
C ILE A 262 29.81 5.48 -18.23
N GLU A 263 29.85 4.16 -18.17
CA GLU A 263 28.99 3.32 -18.99
C GLU A 263 27.52 3.53 -18.62
N LEU A 264 26.66 3.64 -19.64
CA LEU A 264 25.23 3.88 -19.42
C LEU A 264 24.59 2.80 -18.55
N ALA A 265 24.99 1.54 -18.74
CA ALA A 265 24.49 0.40 -17.97
C ALA A 265 24.75 0.55 -16.46
N ASP A 266 25.93 1.05 -16.07
CA ASP A 266 26.28 1.28 -14.66
C ASP A 266 25.44 2.41 -14.07
N ALA A 267 25.23 3.50 -14.84
CA ALA A 267 24.37 4.60 -14.42
C ALA A 267 22.90 4.17 -14.30
N GLU A 268 22.42 3.30 -15.18
CA GLU A 268 21.08 2.72 -15.10
C GLU A 268 20.90 1.83 -13.87
N GLU A 269 21.92 1.04 -13.52
CA GLU A 269 21.90 0.19 -12.34
C GLU A 269 21.93 1.02 -11.06
N ALA A 270 22.75 2.08 -11.00
CA ALA A 270 22.73 3.05 -9.90
C ALA A 270 21.33 3.66 -9.72
N MET A 271 20.66 4.06 -10.81
CA MET A 271 19.28 4.57 -10.78
C MET A 271 18.23 3.52 -10.37
N ARG A 272 18.50 2.23 -10.61
CA ARG A 272 17.64 1.12 -10.15
C ARG A 272 17.83 0.87 -8.66
N SER A 273 19.08 0.83 -8.23
CA SER A 273 19.50 0.58 -6.84
C SER A 273 19.12 1.72 -5.88
N LEU A 274 19.07 2.97 -6.37
CA LEU A 274 18.75 4.15 -5.58
C LEU A 274 17.48 4.03 -4.72
N ILE A 275 16.40 3.42 -5.24
CA ILE A 275 15.15 3.26 -4.47
C ILE A 275 15.36 2.39 -3.24
N TYR A 276 16.17 1.33 -3.37
CA TYR A 276 16.39 0.36 -2.30
C TYR A 276 17.29 0.93 -1.21
N VAL A 277 18.41 1.54 -1.62
CA VAL A 277 19.35 2.17 -0.68
C VAL A 277 18.71 3.36 0.04
N LEU A 278 17.95 4.18 -0.68
CA LEU A 278 17.22 5.29 -0.06
C LEU A 278 16.20 4.80 0.98
N ALA A 279 15.50 3.69 0.69
CA ALA A 279 14.57 3.11 1.65
C ALA A 279 15.28 2.52 2.88
N GLU A 280 16.46 1.92 2.71
CA GLU A 280 17.27 1.41 3.82
C GLU A 280 17.77 2.55 4.71
N GLU A 281 18.32 3.62 4.13
CA GLU A 281 18.87 4.75 4.88
C GLU A 281 17.78 5.53 5.63
N ILE A 282 16.62 5.77 5.01
CA ILE A 282 15.47 6.40 5.68
C ILE A 282 15.01 5.58 6.89
N ALA A 283 14.97 4.25 6.77
CA ALA A 283 14.60 3.37 7.87
C ALA A 283 15.66 3.38 8.99
N PHE A 284 16.94 3.47 8.63
CA PHE A 284 18.06 3.52 9.57
C PHE A 284 18.10 4.85 10.35
N GLU A 285 17.98 5.99 9.66
CA GLU A 285 18.00 7.32 10.29
C GLU A 285 16.84 7.50 11.29
N ASP A 286 15.61 7.11 10.92
CA ASP A 286 14.45 7.20 11.81
C ASP A 286 14.61 6.30 13.05
N GLY A 287 15.20 5.11 12.87
CA GLY A 287 15.57 4.22 13.98
C GLY A 287 16.55 4.87 14.96
N ARG A 288 17.50 5.69 14.50
CA ARG A 288 18.45 6.42 15.37
C ARG A 288 17.78 7.56 16.14
N VAL A 289 16.91 8.33 15.48
CA VAL A 289 16.19 9.45 16.11
C VAL A 289 15.31 8.94 17.26
N ASN A 290 14.67 7.78 17.09
CA ASN A 290 13.83 7.17 18.12
C ASN A 290 14.61 6.56 19.31
N LEU A 291 15.94 6.48 19.24
CA LEU A 291 16.82 5.97 20.31
C LEU A 291 17.54 7.08 21.09
N LEU A 292 17.47 8.33 20.65
CA LEU A 292 18.01 9.46 21.39
C LEU A 292 17.02 9.85 22.50
N PRO A 293 17.46 9.98 23.76
CA PRO A 293 16.60 10.52 24.80
C PRO A 293 16.14 11.92 24.39
N MET A 294 14.84 12.19 24.48
CA MET A 294 14.32 13.55 24.38
C MET A 294 14.79 14.31 25.62
N ASP A 295 15.78 15.19 25.44
CA ASP A 295 16.22 16.17 26.45
C ASP A 295 15.14 17.24 26.71
#